data_AF-A0A0L1J5U3-F1
#
_entry.id   AF-A0A0L1J5U3-F1
#
_cell.length_a   1.000
_cell.length_b   1.000
_cell.length_c   1.000
_cell.angle_alpha   90.00
_cell.angle_beta   90.00
_cell.angle_gamma   90.00
#
_symmetry.space_group_name_H-M   'P 1'
#
loop_
_entity.id
_entity.type
_entity.pdbx_description
1 polymer ?
#
loop_
_entity_poly.entity_id
_entity_poly.type
_entity_poly.pdbx_seq_one_letter_code
_entity_poly.pdbx_strand_id
1 'polypeptide(L)'
;MVAHVVSRDPNVSTALLRASILNINDTEYYRQVSWLYNGSSRPVHAHNEPPGVATKYFGFVSVDPGNPLDRMRIWCITERVELNLTFQLSAPVILNGGTGTFLFGDEATFQWSMPAGITDGHFTVNEKFLTIDSARSLTWYDRQLMWPTSGPSKSNWTWFEIHLGEQTMSIWAWDTVDGQRLRFATVRGEPGIHQVLAVTEFTPSSRQWTSPCSKASYSLDWVVALADGTTLELSSVRDDQELCDEEGTIATYEGYINVAGTRGGHPISAYGLVEIVPAGMIKKPS
;
A
#
# COMPACT_ATOMS: atom_id res chain seq x y z
N MET A 1 2.95 -9.20 -4.36
CA MET A 1 4.23 -8.68 -3.82
C MET A 1 3.95 -7.29 -3.32
N VAL A 2 4.55 -6.90 -2.21
CA VAL A 2 4.41 -5.55 -1.67
C VAL A 2 5.81 -4.98 -1.47
N ALA A 3 5.98 -3.70 -1.76
CA ALA A 3 7.22 -3.01 -1.46
C ALA A 3 6.95 -1.52 -1.25
N HIS A 4 7.58 -0.96 -0.21
CA HIS A 4 7.25 0.36 0.29
C HIS A 4 8.53 1.15 0.58
N VAL A 5 8.53 2.44 0.24
CA VAL A 5 9.58 3.39 0.61
C VAL A 5 8.94 4.63 1.24
N VAL A 6 9.24 4.87 2.52
CA VAL A 6 8.80 6.07 3.25
C VAL A 6 10.00 6.91 3.62
N SER A 7 9.92 8.22 3.35
CA SER A 7 10.84 9.23 3.87
C SER A 7 10.05 10.18 4.79
N ARG A 8 10.54 10.36 6.03
CA ARG A 8 9.82 11.12 7.07
C ARG A 8 10.17 12.61 7.11
N ASP A 9 11.30 13.02 6.52
CA ASP A 9 11.74 14.42 6.48
C ASP A 9 12.67 14.63 5.26
N PRO A 10 12.48 15.67 4.43
CA PRO A 10 13.44 16.03 3.38
C PRO A 10 14.87 16.32 3.89
N ASN A 11 15.03 16.63 5.18
CA ASN A 11 16.31 16.90 5.85
C ASN A 11 16.84 15.73 6.70
N VAL A 12 16.01 14.73 7.04
CA VAL A 12 16.45 13.52 7.78
C VAL A 12 16.43 12.32 6.84
N SER A 13 17.63 11.87 6.55
CA SER A 13 17.99 10.83 5.57
C SER A 13 17.66 9.39 6.00
N THR A 14 16.49 9.16 6.58
CA THR A 14 16.05 7.82 6.97
C THR A 14 14.94 7.37 6.03
N ALA A 15 15.21 6.32 5.25
CA ALA A 15 14.23 5.63 4.42
C ALA A 15 13.84 4.31 5.08
N LEU A 16 12.54 4.03 5.17
CA LEU A 16 12.05 2.71 5.52
C LEU A 16 11.94 1.88 4.24
N LEU A 17 12.61 0.74 4.19
CA LEU A 17 12.64 -0.16 3.03
C LEU A 17 11.99 -1.47 3.41
N ARG A 18 11.01 -1.91 2.62
CA ARG A 18 10.26 -3.15 2.89
C ARG A 18 9.95 -3.91 1.62
N ALA A 19 9.87 -5.22 1.73
CA ALA A 19 9.37 -6.08 0.67
C ALA A 19 8.74 -7.37 1.22
N SER A 20 7.73 -7.90 0.54
CA SER A 20 7.18 -9.23 0.81
C SER A 20 6.74 -9.98 -0.45
N ILE A 21 6.80 -11.31 -0.34
CA ILE A 21 6.30 -12.26 -1.34
C ILE A 21 5.36 -13.24 -0.64
N LEU A 22 4.13 -13.35 -1.16
CA LEU A 22 3.12 -14.31 -0.76
C LEU A 22 2.73 -15.15 -1.99
N ASN A 23 2.64 -16.47 -1.83
CA ASN A 23 1.96 -17.31 -2.81
C ASN A 23 0.47 -17.41 -2.43
N ILE A 24 -0.41 -16.87 -3.27
CA ILE A 24 -1.85 -16.83 -2.96
C ILE A 24 -2.55 -18.19 -3.13
N ASN A 25 -1.93 -19.14 -3.84
CA ASN A 25 -2.45 -20.50 -3.99
C ASN A 25 -1.95 -21.46 -2.90
N ASP A 26 -0.88 -21.07 -2.21
CA ASP A 26 -0.29 -21.78 -1.07
C ASP A 26 0.19 -20.73 -0.07
N THR A 27 -0.73 -20.33 0.80
CA THR A 27 -0.51 -19.22 1.73
C THR A 27 0.49 -19.56 2.83
N GLU A 28 1.02 -20.80 2.90
CA GLU A 28 2.13 -21.15 3.78
C GLU A 28 3.44 -20.47 3.33
N TYR A 29 3.63 -20.27 2.02
CA TYR A 29 4.76 -19.52 1.51
C TYR A 29 4.55 -18.02 1.64
N TYR A 30 5.10 -17.47 2.71
CA TYR A 30 5.21 -16.03 2.95
C TYR A 30 6.63 -15.66 3.39
N ARG A 31 7.19 -14.61 2.80
CA ARG A 31 8.49 -14.04 3.16
C ARG A 31 8.40 -12.53 3.19
N GLN A 32 9.02 -11.91 4.18
CA GLN A 32 9.10 -10.46 4.30
C GLN A 32 10.47 -10.01 4.80
N VAL A 33 10.80 -8.77 4.45
CA VAL A 33 11.93 -8.00 4.98
C VAL A 33 11.49 -6.56 5.22
N SER A 34 11.99 -5.95 6.29
CA SER A 34 11.76 -4.54 6.64
C SER A 34 12.96 -4.01 7.41
N TRP A 35 13.49 -2.86 7.03
CA TRP A 35 14.58 -2.20 7.75
C TRP A 35 14.64 -0.70 7.50
N LEU A 36 15.31 0.01 8.41
CA LEU A 36 15.65 1.41 8.23
C LEU A 36 16.99 1.55 7.53
N TYR A 37 17.03 2.43 6.53
CA TYR A 37 18.24 2.85 5.85
C TYR A 37 18.55 4.30 6.21
N ASN A 38 19.63 4.50 6.96
CA ASN A 38 20.19 5.82 7.29
C ASN A 38 21.29 6.16 6.29
N GLY A 39 20.96 6.95 5.27
CA GLY A 39 21.92 7.43 4.27
C GLY A 39 21.34 8.65 3.61
N SER A 40 22.17 9.63 3.22
CA SER A 40 21.71 10.87 2.60
C SER A 40 20.83 10.56 1.39
N SER A 41 19.51 10.48 1.58
CA SER A 41 18.50 10.57 0.54
C SER A 41 18.57 12.00 0.07
N ARG A 42 19.67 12.37 -0.61
CA ARG A 42 19.70 13.64 -1.33
C ARG A 42 18.48 13.54 -2.24
N PRO A 43 17.53 14.50 -2.19
CA PRO A 43 16.71 14.74 -3.35
C PRO A 43 17.73 15.03 -4.44
N VAL A 44 17.97 14.07 -5.33
CA VAL A 44 19.04 14.20 -6.30
C VAL A 44 18.57 15.21 -7.33
N HIS A 45 18.82 16.49 -7.04
CA HIS A 45 18.74 17.58 -7.99
C HIS A 45 19.94 17.56 -8.98
N ALA A 46 20.77 16.50 -8.97
CA ALA A 46 21.78 16.30 -9.98
C ALA A 46 21.08 15.74 -11.23
N HIS A 47 21.13 16.50 -12.32
CA HIS A 47 20.48 16.23 -13.61
C HIS A 47 20.78 14.86 -14.27
N ASN A 48 21.57 13.97 -13.64
CA ASN A 48 22.11 12.75 -14.24
C ASN A 48 21.89 11.46 -13.40
N GLU A 49 21.22 11.49 -12.25
CA GLU A 49 20.85 10.26 -11.52
C GLU A 49 19.34 10.09 -11.46
N PRO A 50 18.82 8.85 -11.58
CA PRO A 50 17.37 8.65 -11.58
C PRO A 50 16.76 9.01 -10.22
N PRO A 51 15.65 9.78 -10.18
CA PRO A 51 14.95 10.07 -8.93
C PRO A 51 14.55 8.78 -8.22
N GLY A 52 14.87 8.68 -6.92
CA GLY A 52 14.48 7.54 -6.10
C GLY A 52 15.43 7.26 -4.93
N VAL A 53 15.30 6.08 -4.35
CA VAL A 53 16.18 5.55 -3.30
C VAL A 53 16.87 4.31 -3.83
N ALA A 54 18.19 4.25 -3.79
CA ALA A 54 18.95 3.10 -4.25
C ALA A 54 20.08 2.75 -3.29
N THR A 55 20.22 1.45 -3.04
CA THR A 55 21.29 0.81 -2.27
C THR A 55 21.75 -0.43 -3.03
N LYS A 56 22.78 -1.12 -2.52
CA LYS A 56 23.23 -2.39 -3.12
C LYS A 56 22.13 -3.46 -3.14
N TYR A 57 21.30 -3.52 -2.09
CA TYR A 57 20.36 -4.63 -1.88
C TYR A 57 18.91 -4.24 -2.12
N PHE A 58 18.62 -2.95 -2.24
CA PHE A 58 17.28 -2.47 -2.46
C PHE A 58 17.33 -1.20 -3.27
N GLY A 59 16.38 -1.01 -4.16
CA GLY A 59 16.17 0.30 -4.74
C GLY A 59 14.81 0.45 -5.36
N PHE A 60 14.38 1.69 -5.45
CA PHE A 60 13.15 2.11 -6.04
C PHE A 60 13.38 3.45 -6.74
N VAL A 61 13.46 3.40 -8.06
CA VAL A 61 13.97 4.52 -8.88
C VAL A 61 13.22 4.62 -10.19
N SER A 62 13.21 5.81 -10.79
CA SER A 62 12.91 5.91 -12.21
C SER A 62 13.93 5.13 -13.04
N VAL A 63 13.50 4.52 -14.15
CA VAL A 63 14.41 3.93 -15.14
C VAL A 63 15.11 5.01 -15.98
N ASP A 64 14.39 6.07 -16.33
CA ASP A 64 14.91 7.19 -17.13
C ASP A 64 14.78 8.50 -16.34
N PRO A 65 15.89 9.14 -15.94
CA PRO A 65 15.86 10.45 -15.29
C PRO A 65 15.25 11.55 -16.18
N GLY A 66 15.37 11.44 -17.50
CA GLY A 66 14.81 12.38 -18.47
C GLY A 66 13.30 12.21 -18.66
N ASN A 67 12.75 11.06 -18.27
CA ASN A 67 11.31 10.78 -18.27
C ASN A 67 10.90 10.02 -17.00
N PRO A 68 10.89 10.68 -15.83
CA PRO A 68 10.76 10.03 -14.53
C PRO A 68 9.39 9.40 -14.27
N LEU A 69 8.43 9.67 -15.14
CA LEU A 69 7.08 9.13 -15.09
C LEU A 69 6.81 8.10 -16.21
N ASP A 70 7.83 7.59 -16.90
CA ASP A 70 7.66 6.48 -17.87
C ASP A 70 7.62 5.13 -17.16
N ARG A 71 8.69 4.81 -16.43
CA ARG A 71 8.91 3.51 -15.81
C ARG A 71 9.63 3.65 -14.50
N MET A 72 9.22 2.84 -13.54
CA MET A 72 9.90 2.66 -12.27
C MET A 72 10.51 1.26 -12.22
N ARG A 73 11.68 1.16 -11.61
CA ARG A 73 12.31 -0.10 -11.25
C ARG A 73 12.36 -0.25 -9.75
N ILE A 74 11.99 -1.42 -9.28
CA ILE A 74 12.16 -1.83 -7.89
C ILE A 74 12.95 -3.13 -7.80
N TRP A 75 13.89 -3.19 -6.87
CA TRP A 75 14.58 -4.43 -6.54
C TRP A 75 14.72 -4.58 -5.03
N CYS A 76 14.71 -5.83 -4.58
CA CYS A 76 15.09 -6.24 -3.23
C CYS A 76 15.86 -7.55 -3.38
N ILE A 77 17.08 -7.61 -2.86
CA ILE A 77 18.01 -8.74 -3.00
C ILE A 77 18.53 -9.06 -1.61
N THR A 78 17.81 -9.93 -0.91
CA THR A 78 18.10 -10.40 0.43
C THR A 78 17.98 -11.92 0.47
N GLU A 79 18.45 -12.56 1.53
CA GLU A 79 18.30 -14.02 1.70
C GLU A 79 16.83 -14.45 1.84
N ARG A 80 15.94 -13.54 2.27
CA ARG A 80 14.51 -13.85 2.50
C ARG A 80 13.62 -13.50 1.32
N VAL A 81 13.93 -12.39 0.64
CA VAL A 81 13.14 -11.85 -0.47
C VAL A 81 14.09 -11.45 -1.59
N GLU A 82 13.83 -11.95 -2.79
CA GLU A 82 14.52 -11.59 -4.01
C GLU A 82 13.50 -11.24 -5.10
N LEU A 83 13.54 -10.00 -5.57
CA LEU A 83 12.74 -9.50 -6.68
C LEU A 83 13.48 -8.40 -7.44
N ASN A 84 13.20 -8.30 -8.74
CA ASN A 84 13.65 -7.22 -9.61
C ASN A 84 12.58 -6.98 -10.66
N LEU A 85 11.83 -5.90 -10.48
CA LEU A 85 10.64 -5.59 -11.28
C LEU A 85 10.83 -4.23 -11.92
N THR A 86 10.32 -4.09 -13.14
CA THR A 86 10.13 -2.81 -13.80
C THR A 86 8.66 -2.69 -14.15
N PHE A 87 8.04 -1.56 -13.82
CA PHE A 87 6.65 -1.32 -14.15
C PHE A 87 6.47 0.03 -14.84
N GLN A 88 5.57 0.04 -15.82
CA GLN A 88 5.23 1.23 -16.59
C GLN A 88 4.21 2.07 -15.84
N LEU A 89 4.44 3.39 -15.82
CA LEU A 89 3.54 4.39 -15.25
C LEU A 89 2.49 4.88 -16.28
N SER A 90 1.98 3.96 -17.09
CA SER A 90 1.12 4.24 -18.25
C SER A 90 -0.36 3.98 -18.01
N ALA A 91 -0.71 3.25 -16.94
CA ALA A 91 -2.09 3.01 -16.61
C ALA A 91 -2.77 4.30 -16.11
N PRO A 92 -4.07 4.51 -16.39
CA PRO A 92 -4.82 5.61 -15.82
C PRO A 92 -4.65 5.65 -14.30
N VAL A 93 -4.58 6.84 -13.71
CA VAL A 93 -4.41 7.00 -12.27
C VAL A 93 -5.74 7.00 -11.53
N ILE A 94 -5.69 6.94 -10.21
CA ILE A 94 -6.74 7.31 -9.26
C ILE A 94 -6.25 8.54 -8.52
N LEU A 95 -7.02 9.62 -8.57
CA LEU A 95 -6.79 10.80 -7.76
C LEU A 95 -7.58 10.62 -6.45
N ASN A 96 -6.91 10.22 -5.38
CA ASN A 96 -7.56 9.92 -4.09
C ASN A 96 -8.31 11.16 -3.57
N GLY A 97 -9.53 10.96 -3.09
CA GLY A 97 -10.42 12.08 -2.70
C GLY A 97 -10.98 12.86 -3.89
N GLY A 98 -10.86 12.32 -5.11
CA GLY A 98 -11.37 12.88 -6.36
C GLY A 98 -10.42 13.85 -7.04
N THR A 99 -9.67 14.64 -6.27
CA THR A 99 -8.69 15.62 -6.79
C THR A 99 -7.24 15.25 -6.50
N GLY A 100 -7.02 14.16 -5.76
CA GLY A 100 -5.69 13.76 -5.30
C GLY A 100 -5.27 14.50 -4.02
N THR A 101 -6.17 15.25 -3.40
CA THR A 101 -5.91 16.01 -2.18
C THR A 101 -7.01 15.77 -1.15
N PHE A 102 -6.63 15.38 0.06
CA PHE A 102 -7.53 15.23 1.19
C PHE A 102 -6.81 15.50 2.51
N LEU A 103 -7.56 15.74 3.58
CA LEU A 103 -6.98 15.79 4.92
C LEU A 103 -6.81 14.36 5.43
N PHE A 104 -5.65 14.01 5.98
CA PHE A 104 -5.44 12.76 6.72
C PHE A 104 -5.07 13.10 8.16
N GLY A 105 -6.05 13.00 9.05
CA GLY A 105 -6.00 13.69 10.33
C GLY A 105 -5.96 15.20 10.10
N ASP A 106 -4.98 15.88 10.69
CA ASP A 106 -4.79 17.33 10.55
C ASP A 106 -3.85 17.72 9.39
N GLU A 107 -3.32 16.74 8.64
CA GLU A 107 -2.32 16.98 7.59
C GLU A 107 -2.92 17.01 6.20
N ALA A 108 -2.47 17.95 5.37
CA ALA A 108 -2.79 17.94 3.95
C ALA A 108 -2.03 16.78 3.28
N THR A 109 -2.79 15.88 2.66
CA THR A 109 -2.27 14.73 1.94
C THR A 109 -2.52 14.91 0.45
N PHE A 110 -1.45 14.78 -0.33
CA PHE A 110 -1.48 14.71 -1.78
C PHE A 110 -1.18 13.29 -2.19
N GLN A 111 -2.13 12.59 -2.81
CA GLN A 111 -1.94 11.21 -3.20
C GLN A 111 -2.63 10.87 -4.51
N TRP A 112 -1.88 10.21 -5.37
CA TRP A 112 -2.40 9.51 -6.52
C TRP A 112 -1.89 8.08 -6.52
N SER A 113 -2.69 7.21 -7.14
CA SER A 113 -2.43 5.78 -7.26
C SER A 113 -2.46 5.40 -8.73
N MET A 114 -1.56 4.55 -9.18
CA MET A 114 -1.67 3.87 -10.47
C MET A 114 -1.97 2.39 -10.20
N PRO A 115 -3.18 1.90 -10.45
CA PRO A 115 -3.58 0.59 -10.00
C PRO A 115 -3.12 -0.58 -10.91
N ALA A 116 -2.76 -0.32 -12.17
CA ALA A 116 -2.58 -1.40 -13.15
C ALA A 116 -1.37 -1.21 -14.07
N GLY A 117 -0.21 -0.83 -13.52
CA GLY A 117 1.02 -0.71 -14.29
C GLY A 117 1.42 -2.04 -14.93
N ILE A 118 1.82 -2.01 -16.20
CA ILE A 118 2.37 -3.20 -16.88
C ILE A 118 3.72 -3.53 -16.26
N THR A 119 3.86 -4.74 -15.74
CA THR A 119 5.01 -5.14 -14.92
C THR A 119 5.77 -6.28 -15.58
N ASP A 120 7.08 -6.10 -15.71
CA ASP A 120 8.03 -7.10 -16.17
C ASP A 120 9.10 -7.35 -15.10
N GLY A 121 9.86 -8.43 -15.24
CA GLY A 121 10.98 -8.74 -14.37
C GLY A 121 10.92 -10.15 -13.81
N HIS A 122 11.45 -10.34 -12.61
CA HIS A 122 11.56 -11.65 -11.98
C HIS A 122 11.57 -11.57 -10.45
N PHE A 123 11.34 -12.72 -9.84
CA PHE A 123 11.39 -12.93 -8.40
C PHE A 123 11.75 -14.39 -8.11
N THR A 124 12.21 -14.67 -6.88
CA THR A 124 12.56 -16.02 -6.45
C THR A 124 11.55 -16.52 -5.40
N VAL A 125 11.02 -17.73 -5.60
CA VAL A 125 10.14 -18.43 -4.64
C VAL A 125 10.63 -19.87 -4.48
N ASN A 126 10.80 -20.34 -3.24
CA ASN A 126 11.33 -21.68 -2.97
C ASN A 126 12.61 -21.98 -3.78
N GLU A 127 13.55 -21.02 -3.78
CA GLU A 127 14.83 -21.09 -4.54
C GLU A 127 14.66 -21.21 -6.06
N LYS A 128 13.43 -21.08 -6.57
CA LYS A 128 13.12 -21.11 -8.00
C LYS A 128 12.98 -19.69 -8.53
N PHE A 129 13.78 -19.38 -9.54
CA PHE A 129 13.66 -18.16 -10.33
C PHE A 129 12.39 -18.19 -11.19
N LEU A 130 11.54 -17.17 -11.06
CA LEU A 130 10.29 -17.02 -11.79
C LEU A 130 10.27 -15.68 -12.52
N THR A 131 9.86 -15.71 -13.78
CA THR A 131 9.68 -14.51 -14.61
C THR A 131 8.23 -14.04 -14.54
N ILE A 132 8.03 -12.74 -14.50
CA ILE A 132 6.70 -12.13 -14.54
C ILE A 132 6.07 -12.34 -15.92
N ASP A 133 4.82 -12.79 -15.93
CA ASP A 133 3.97 -12.81 -17.12
C ASP A 133 3.23 -11.47 -17.22
N SER A 134 3.77 -10.52 -17.98
CA SER A 134 3.25 -9.15 -18.06
C SER A 134 1.86 -9.03 -18.66
N ALA A 135 1.36 -10.08 -19.35
CA ALA A 135 -0.02 -10.10 -19.85
C ALA A 135 -1.05 -10.42 -18.76
N ARG A 136 -0.62 -10.97 -17.62
CA ARG A 136 -1.49 -11.39 -16.50
C ARG A 136 -1.06 -10.82 -15.15
N SER A 137 -0.11 -9.91 -15.16
CA SER A 137 0.43 -9.28 -13.96
C SER A 137 0.30 -7.78 -14.05
N LEU A 138 0.10 -7.16 -12.90
CA LEU A 138 0.00 -5.72 -12.77
C LEU A 138 0.66 -5.24 -11.49
N THR A 139 0.93 -3.95 -11.42
CA THR A 139 1.40 -3.28 -10.20
C THR A 139 0.48 -2.12 -9.85
N TRP A 140 -0.01 -2.14 -8.62
CA TRP A 140 -0.50 -0.95 -7.95
C TRP A 140 0.68 -0.15 -7.39
N TYR A 141 0.69 1.15 -7.67
CA TYR A 141 1.72 2.08 -7.23
C TYR A 141 1.09 3.32 -6.61
N ASP A 142 1.43 3.61 -5.36
CA ASP A 142 1.03 4.84 -4.68
C ASP A 142 2.17 5.85 -4.61
N ARG A 143 1.81 7.12 -4.83
CA ARG A 143 2.68 8.26 -4.52
C ARG A 143 1.95 9.21 -3.59
N GLN A 144 2.44 9.30 -2.36
CA GLN A 144 1.88 10.13 -1.31
C GLN A 144 2.89 11.17 -0.81
N LEU A 145 2.42 12.39 -0.57
CA LEU A 145 3.12 13.46 0.10
C LEU A 145 2.20 14.05 1.17
N MET A 146 2.71 14.17 2.40
CA MET A 146 1.99 14.79 3.52
C MET A 146 2.72 16.05 3.98
N TRP A 147 1.97 17.07 4.38
CA TRP A 147 2.51 18.34 4.88
C TRP A 147 1.69 18.81 6.09
N PRO A 148 2.30 19.26 7.22
CA PRO A 148 3.72 19.55 7.45
C PRO A 148 4.57 18.41 8.06
N THR A 149 4.44 17.17 7.56
CA THR A 149 5.38 16.04 7.74
C THR A 149 5.48 15.37 9.13
N SER A 150 4.44 15.40 9.97
CA SER A 150 4.42 14.53 11.17
C SER A 150 3.78 13.16 10.92
N GLY A 151 3.20 12.94 9.73
CA GLY A 151 2.35 11.79 9.45
C GLY A 151 1.09 11.84 10.33
N PRO A 152 0.18 10.87 10.22
CA PRO A 152 -0.98 10.79 11.10
C PRO A 152 -0.55 10.25 12.47
N SER A 153 0.42 10.88 13.14
CA SER A 153 0.95 10.51 14.45
C SER A 153 -0.12 10.41 15.56
N LYS A 154 -1.34 10.86 15.24
CA LYS A 154 -2.52 10.90 16.08
C LYS A 154 -3.71 10.11 15.52
N SER A 155 -3.54 9.29 14.49
CA SER A 155 -4.65 8.54 13.88
C SER A 155 -4.29 7.08 13.65
N ASN A 156 -5.29 6.20 13.78
CA ASN A 156 -5.18 4.87 13.20
C ASN A 156 -5.39 5.02 11.69
N TRP A 157 -5.14 3.98 10.92
CA TRP A 157 -5.76 3.92 9.60
C TRP A 157 -5.92 2.49 9.12
N THR A 158 -6.87 2.34 8.21
CA THR A 158 -7.02 1.18 7.36
C THR A 158 -7.25 1.69 5.95
N TRP A 159 -6.39 1.26 5.03
CA TRP A 159 -6.50 1.56 3.62
C TRP A 159 -6.67 0.27 2.83
N PHE A 160 -7.48 0.31 1.77
CA PHE A 160 -7.65 -0.80 0.85
C PHE A 160 -7.43 -0.32 -0.58
N GLU A 161 -6.61 -1.05 -1.33
CA GLU A 161 -6.74 -1.12 -2.79
C GLU A 161 -7.62 -2.31 -3.16
N ILE A 162 -8.49 -2.14 -4.16
CA ILE A 162 -9.36 -3.21 -4.64
C ILE A 162 -9.41 -3.22 -6.16
N HIS A 163 -9.28 -4.41 -6.74
CA HIS A 163 -9.50 -4.72 -8.14
C HIS A 163 -10.79 -5.51 -8.34
N LEU A 164 -11.75 -4.91 -9.05
CA LEU A 164 -13.01 -5.53 -9.48
C LEU A 164 -13.12 -5.45 -11.01
N GLY A 165 -12.53 -6.43 -11.70
CA GLY A 165 -12.35 -6.35 -13.15
C GLY A 165 -11.53 -5.11 -13.51
N GLU A 166 -12.06 -4.28 -14.40
CA GLU A 166 -11.44 -3.00 -14.80
C GLU A 166 -11.67 -1.86 -13.79
N GLN A 167 -12.62 -2.04 -12.86
CA GLN A 167 -12.92 -1.06 -11.83
C GLN A 167 -11.93 -1.21 -10.68
N THR A 168 -11.44 -0.08 -10.19
CA THR A 168 -10.48 -0.03 -9.08
C THR A 168 -10.98 0.89 -7.99
N MET A 169 -10.78 0.52 -6.74
CA MET A 169 -11.18 1.33 -5.58
C MET A 169 -9.98 1.57 -4.67
N SER A 170 -9.92 2.79 -4.15
CA SER A 170 -9.05 3.14 -3.02
C SER A 170 -9.94 3.57 -1.86
N ILE A 171 -10.00 2.76 -0.81
CA ILE A 171 -10.89 2.97 0.33
C ILE A 171 -10.04 3.35 1.53
N TRP A 172 -10.34 4.51 2.09
CA TRP A 172 -9.68 5.01 3.27
C TRP A 172 -10.62 5.01 4.45
N ALA A 173 -10.10 4.61 5.61
CA ALA A 173 -10.75 4.76 6.89
C ALA A 173 -9.74 5.12 7.96
N TRP A 174 -9.96 6.21 8.67
CA TRP A 174 -9.17 6.55 9.86
C TRP A 174 -9.99 7.27 10.91
N ASP A 175 -9.50 7.12 12.14
CA ASP A 175 -10.00 7.74 13.35
C ASP A 175 -8.83 8.43 14.06
N THR A 176 -9.02 9.70 14.38
CA THR A 176 -8.05 10.48 15.15
C THR A 176 -8.31 10.32 16.65
N VAL A 177 -7.28 10.54 17.49
CA VAL A 177 -7.40 10.48 18.96
C VAL A 177 -8.40 11.49 19.55
N ASP A 178 -8.64 12.62 18.88
CA ASP A 178 -9.62 13.65 19.25
C ASP A 178 -11.05 13.31 18.75
N GLY A 179 -11.22 12.16 18.08
CA GLY A 179 -12.52 11.60 17.74
C GLY A 179 -13.04 11.96 16.34
N GLN A 180 -12.24 12.60 15.48
CA GLN A 180 -12.59 12.76 14.08
C GLN A 180 -12.54 11.40 13.39
N ARG A 181 -13.52 11.21 12.49
CA ARG A 181 -13.75 9.97 11.77
C ARG A 181 -13.95 10.32 10.32
N LEU A 182 -13.04 9.89 9.46
CA LEU A 182 -13.16 10.14 8.03
C LEU A 182 -12.96 8.83 7.26
N ARG A 183 -13.91 8.56 6.37
CA ARG A 183 -13.95 7.33 5.59
C ARG A 183 -14.55 7.62 4.22
N PHE A 184 -13.86 7.23 3.16
CA PHE A 184 -14.34 7.39 1.79
C PHE A 184 -13.75 6.33 0.88
N ALA A 185 -14.43 6.08 -0.24
CA ALA A 185 -13.90 5.31 -1.34
C ALA A 185 -13.75 6.24 -2.55
N THR A 186 -12.58 6.21 -3.19
CA THR A 186 -12.43 6.73 -4.56
C THR A 186 -12.56 5.55 -5.50
N VAL A 187 -13.66 5.50 -6.25
CA VAL A 187 -13.93 4.48 -7.25
C VAL A 187 -13.60 5.04 -8.62
N ARG A 188 -12.76 4.33 -9.37
CA ARG A 188 -12.54 4.62 -10.79
C ARG A 188 -13.17 3.51 -11.63
N GLY A 189 -14.28 3.83 -12.27
CA GLY A 189 -14.94 2.93 -13.21
C GLY A 189 -14.35 2.99 -14.62
N GLU A 190 -13.88 4.16 -15.03
CA GLU A 190 -13.30 4.41 -16.36
C GLU A 190 -12.10 5.36 -16.24
N PRO A 191 -11.14 5.33 -17.19
CA PRO A 191 -10.00 6.25 -17.20
C PRO A 191 -10.42 7.71 -17.05
N GLY A 192 -9.90 8.41 -16.03
CA GLY A 192 -10.18 9.83 -15.77
C GLY A 192 -11.54 10.14 -15.14
N ILE A 193 -12.40 9.13 -14.91
CA ILE A 193 -13.70 9.31 -14.24
C ILE A 193 -13.63 8.72 -12.83
N HIS A 194 -13.68 9.61 -11.84
CA HIS A 194 -13.64 9.27 -10.42
C HIS A 194 -14.98 9.56 -9.75
N GLN A 195 -15.43 8.63 -8.91
CA GLN A 195 -16.51 8.84 -7.97
C GLN A 195 -15.95 8.77 -6.55
N VAL A 196 -16.23 9.79 -5.75
CA VAL A 196 -15.93 9.76 -4.31
C VAL A 196 -17.21 9.41 -3.59
N LEU A 197 -17.22 8.25 -2.94
CA LEU A 197 -18.35 7.72 -2.20
C LEU A 197 -18.04 7.77 -0.70
N ALA A 198 -19.01 8.21 0.09
CA ALA A 198 -18.93 8.05 1.53
C ALA A 198 -18.97 6.56 1.87
N VAL A 199 -18.14 6.15 2.83
CA VAL A 199 -18.23 4.83 3.45
C VAL A 199 -19.27 4.93 4.56
N THR A 200 -20.43 4.33 4.34
CA THR A 200 -21.58 4.39 5.27
C THR A 200 -21.51 3.32 6.35
N GLU A 201 -20.76 2.24 6.11
CA GLU A 201 -20.46 1.22 7.11
C GLU A 201 -18.97 0.85 7.03
N PHE A 202 -18.34 0.73 8.18
CA PHE A 202 -16.96 0.25 8.32
C PHE A 202 -16.84 -0.56 9.60
N THR A 203 -17.01 -1.88 9.48
CA THR A 203 -17.12 -2.78 10.63
C THR A 203 -16.02 -3.83 10.56
N PRO A 204 -14.92 -3.68 11.33
CA PRO A 204 -13.94 -4.76 11.48
C PRO A 204 -14.58 -5.95 12.22
N SER A 205 -14.22 -7.17 11.83
CA SER A 205 -14.65 -8.39 12.50
C SER A 205 -13.90 -8.63 13.82
N SER A 206 -14.37 -9.61 14.59
CA SER A 206 -13.68 -10.10 15.80
C SER A 206 -12.47 -11.00 15.49
N ARG A 207 -12.28 -11.42 14.23
CA ARG A 207 -11.09 -12.18 13.83
C ARG A 207 -9.90 -11.22 13.83
N GLN A 208 -8.97 -11.48 14.75
CA GLN A 208 -7.78 -10.66 14.93
C GLN A 208 -6.54 -11.54 15.01
N TRP A 209 -5.41 -10.97 14.62
CA TRP A 209 -4.09 -11.54 14.84
C TRP A 209 -3.22 -10.56 15.62
N THR A 210 -2.53 -11.07 16.64
CA THR A 210 -1.58 -10.30 17.44
C THR A 210 -0.17 -10.63 16.98
N SER A 211 0.56 -9.60 16.56
CA SER A 211 1.93 -9.76 16.09
C SER A 211 2.87 -10.19 17.21
N PRO A 212 3.67 -11.25 17.02
CA PRO A 212 4.77 -11.56 17.92
C PRO A 212 5.91 -10.52 17.82
N CYS A 213 6.00 -9.76 16.73
CA CYS A 213 7.04 -8.75 16.49
C CYS A 213 6.69 -7.42 17.18
N SER A 214 5.63 -6.75 16.75
CA SER A 214 5.24 -5.42 17.25
C SER A 214 4.35 -5.46 18.49
N LYS A 215 3.77 -6.63 18.82
CA LYS A 215 2.71 -6.82 19.83
C LYS A 215 1.38 -6.13 19.50
N ALA A 216 1.26 -5.50 18.32
CA ALA A 216 0.03 -4.91 17.85
C ALA A 216 -1.00 -6.00 17.49
N SER A 217 -2.29 -5.68 17.64
CA SER A 217 -3.39 -6.55 17.20
C SER A 217 -4.09 -5.93 16.00
N TYR A 218 -4.30 -6.74 14.96
CA TYR A 218 -4.86 -6.34 13.68
C TYR A 218 -6.15 -7.11 13.43
N SER A 219 -7.22 -6.41 13.04
CA SER A 219 -8.39 -7.06 12.44
C SER A 219 -8.01 -7.68 11.10
N LEU A 220 -8.64 -8.80 10.78
CA LEU A 220 -8.36 -9.56 9.55
C LEU A 220 -9.53 -9.59 8.56
N ASP A 221 -10.72 -9.22 9.01
CA ASP A 221 -11.89 -9.08 8.13
C ASP A 221 -12.65 -7.78 8.40
N TRP A 222 -13.37 -7.31 7.39
CA TRP A 222 -14.18 -6.09 7.44
C TRP A 222 -15.45 -6.24 6.62
N VAL A 223 -16.52 -5.60 7.09
CA VAL A 223 -17.67 -5.23 6.27
C VAL A 223 -17.58 -3.74 5.95
N VAL A 224 -17.68 -3.40 4.67
CA VAL A 224 -17.65 -2.02 4.17
C VAL A 224 -18.87 -1.79 3.29
N ALA A 225 -19.64 -0.73 3.57
CA ALA A 225 -20.73 -0.30 2.70
C ALA A 225 -20.45 1.11 2.17
N LEU A 226 -20.75 1.33 0.89
CA LEU A 226 -20.62 2.62 0.21
C LEU A 226 -21.99 3.25 -0.01
N ALA A 227 -22.02 4.58 -0.12
CA ALA A 227 -23.24 5.35 -0.29
C ALA A 227 -24.05 5.00 -1.56
N ASP A 228 -23.46 4.35 -2.55
CA ASP A 228 -24.15 3.88 -3.76
C ASP A 228 -24.84 2.51 -3.57
N GLY A 229 -24.82 1.96 -2.35
CA GLY A 229 -25.39 0.65 -2.01
C GLY A 229 -24.45 -0.53 -2.27
N THR A 230 -23.19 -0.28 -2.67
CA THR A 230 -22.17 -1.33 -2.73
C THR A 230 -21.85 -1.84 -1.33
N THR A 231 -21.89 -3.14 -1.12
CA THR A 231 -21.44 -3.81 0.10
C THR A 231 -20.25 -4.70 -0.22
N LEU A 232 -19.25 -4.70 0.64
CA LEU A 232 -18.01 -5.45 0.50
C LEU A 232 -17.70 -6.19 1.79
N GLU A 233 -17.38 -7.47 1.67
CA GLU A 233 -16.80 -8.31 2.70
C GLU A 233 -15.33 -8.53 2.31
N LEU A 234 -14.41 -7.98 3.10
CA LEU A 234 -12.98 -8.02 2.85
C LEU A 234 -12.35 -8.95 3.88
N SER A 235 -11.52 -9.90 3.44
CA SER A 235 -10.90 -10.88 4.33
C SER A 235 -9.46 -11.15 3.93
N SER A 236 -8.57 -11.07 4.91
CA SER A 236 -7.16 -11.41 4.72
C SER A 236 -6.97 -12.90 4.53
N VAL A 237 -6.17 -13.28 3.53
CA VAL A 237 -5.93 -14.69 3.20
C VAL A 237 -4.98 -15.39 4.18
N ARG A 238 -4.28 -14.61 5.02
CA ARG A 238 -3.28 -15.07 5.98
C ARG A 238 -3.19 -14.11 7.16
N ASP A 239 -3.04 -14.67 8.36
CA ASP A 239 -3.06 -13.91 9.60
C ASP A 239 -1.83 -13.02 9.80
N ASP A 240 -0.62 -13.51 9.53
CA ASP A 240 0.66 -12.86 9.88
C ASP A 240 1.35 -12.16 8.69
N GLN A 241 0.61 -11.26 8.02
CA GLN A 241 1.11 -10.43 6.91
C GLN A 241 1.66 -9.07 7.35
N GLU A 242 2.16 -8.97 8.58
CA GLU A 242 2.83 -7.74 9.05
C GLU A 242 4.23 -7.61 8.45
N LEU A 243 4.53 -6.42 7.94
CA LEU A 243 5.88 -5.99 7.65
C LEU A 243 6.44 -5.31 8.91
N CYS A 244 7.43 -5.95 9.51
CA CYS A 244 7.99 -5.57 10.80
C CYS A 244 9.50 -5.64 10.73
N ASP A 245 10.18 -4.59 11.18
CA ASP A 245 11.63 -4.56 11.37
C ASP A 245 12.06 -5.45 12.54
N GLU A 246 13.35 -5.76 12.65
CA GLU A 246 13.89 -6.64 13.71
C GLU A 246 13.58 -6.13 15.13
N GLU A 247 13.48 -4.82 15.32
CA GLU A 247 13.19 -4.19 16.62
C GLU A 247 11.68 -4.02 16.88
N GLY A 248 10.83 -4.29 15.89
CA GLY A 248 9.38 -4.13 15.98
C GLY A 248 8.91 -2.69 16.14
N THR A 249 9.75 -1.71 15.78
CA THR A 249 9.51 -0.28 16.02
C THR A 249 8.70 0.38 14.92
N ILE A 250 8.68 -0.20 13.71
CA ILE A 250 8.01 0.35 12.53
C ILE A 250 7.26 -0.75 11.80
N ALA A 251 6.20 -1.22 12.45
CA ALA A 251 5.33 -2.26 11.91
C ALA A 251 4.10 -1.71 11.20
N THR A 252 3.70 -2.38 10.13
CA THR A 252 2.47 -2.13 9.39
C THR A 252 1.94 -3.46 8.89
N TYR A 253 0.64 -3.69 9.01
CA TYR A 253 0.03 -4.84 8.36
C TYR A 253 -0.21 -4.51 6.89
N GLU A 254 0.35 -5.30 5.98
CA GLU A 254 0.19 -5.11 4.53
C GLU A 254 -0.18 -6.46 3.91
N GLY A 255 -1.48 -6.76 3.91
CA GLY A 255 -1.99 -8.10 3.64
C GLY A 255 -2.81 -8.21 2.35
N TYR A 256 -2.56 -9.26 1.57
CA TYR A 256 -3.44 -9.62 0.46
C TYR A 256 -4.80 -10.05 0.98
N ILE A 257 -5.86 -9.55 0.35
CA ILE A 257 -7.25 -9.80 0.73
C ILE A 257 -8.06 -10.33 -0.45
N ASN A 258 -9.02 -11.19 -0.13
CA ASN A 258 -10.14 -11.48 -1.02
C ASN A 258 -11.30 -10.55 -0.68
N VAL A 259 -12.05 -10.17 -1.70
CA VAL A 259 -13.21 -9.28 -1.57
C VAL A 259 -14.43 -9.95 -2.21
N ALA A 260 -15.47 -10.14 -1.41
CA ALA A 260 -16.80 -10.51 -1.88
C ALA A 260 -17.77 -9.36 -1.63
N GLY A 261 -18.97 -9.42 -2.17
CA GLY A 261 -19.95 -8.36 -1.89
C GLY A 261 -21.11 -8.33 -2.87
N THR A 262 -21.82 -7.20 -2.88
CA THR A 262 -22.89 -6.95 -3.85
C THR A 262 -22.93 -5.48 -4.29
N ARG A 263 -23.37 -5.24 -5.53
CA ARG A 263 -23.71 -3.90 -6.04
C ARG A 263 -24.94 -3.98 -6.92
N GLY A 264 -26.00 -3.24 -6.56
CA GLY A 264 -27.26 -3.27 -7.29
C GLY A 264 -27.83 -4.69 -7.44
N GLY A 265 -27.69 -5.52 -6.41
CA GLY A 265 -28.13 -6.93 -6.42
C GLY A 265 -27.23 -7.91 -7.16
N HIS A 266 -26.15 -7.45 -7.81
CA HIS A 266 -25.20 -8.32 -8.49
C HIS A 266 -24.03 -8.68 -7.56
N PRO A 267 -23.60 -9.95 -7.52
CA PRO A 267 -22.47 -10.35 -6.69
C PRO A 267 -21.15 -9.75 -7.17
N ILE A 268 -20.30 -9.38 -6.22
CA ILE A 268 -18.92 -8.92 -6.44
C ILE A 268 -17.97 -10.05 -6.06
N SER A 269 -16.95 -10.27 -6.89
CA SER A 269 -15.76 -11.05 -6.56
C SER A 269 -14.54 -10.27 -7.04
N ALA A 270 -13.68 -9.94 -6.10
CA ALA A 270 -12.56 -9.02 -6.27
C ALA A 270 -11.40 -9.46 -5.36
N TYR A 271 -10.26 -8.82 -5.53
CA TYR A 271 -9.08 -8.99 -4.68
C TYR A 271 -8.42 -7.64 -4.44
N GLY A 272 -7.48 -7.60 -3.51
CA GLY A 272 -6.74 -6.39 -3.23
C GLY A 272 -5.71 -6.57 -2.13
N LEU A 273 -5.39 -5.45 -1.50
CA LEU A 273 -4.50 -5.36 -0.36
C LEU A 273 -5.11 -4.45 0.70
N VAL A 274 -4.89 -4.79 1.96
CA VAL A 274 -5.17 -3.93 3.10
C VAL A 274 -3.88 -3.47 3.76
N GLU A 275 -3.77 -2.17 4.01
CA GLU A 275 -2.76 -1.59 4.89
C GLU A 275 -3.42 -1.16 6.21
N ILE A 276 -2.81 -1.51 7.36
CA ILE A 276 -3.34 -1.17 8.68
C ILE A 276 -2.25 -0.63 9.59
N VAL A 277 -2.57 0.49 10.24
CA VAL A 277 -1.95 0.86 11.51
C VAL A 277 -3.03 0.96 12.59
N PRO A 278 -3.04 0.04 13.57
CA PRO A 278 -4.09 -0.04 14.56
C PRO A 278 -3.93 1.04 15.63
N ALA A 279 -5.04 1.38 16.29
CA ALA A 279 -5.07 2.42 17.32
C ALA A 279 -4.10 2.15 18.49
N GLY A 280 -3.85 0.88 18.80
CA GLY A 280 -2.91 0.48 19.86
C GLY A 280 -1.44 0.85 19.59
N MET A 281 -1.08 1.15 18.33
CA MET A 281 0.27 1.59 17.96
C MET A 281 0.46 3.11 18.02
N ILE A 282 -0.62 3.87 18.18
CA ILE A 282 -0.55 5.33 18.26
C ILE A 282 -0.05 5.72 19.65
N LYS A 283 1.09 6.42 19.72
CA LYS A 283 1.57 6.99 20.98
C LYS A 283 0.59 8.09 21.41
N LYS A 284 -0.12 7.88 22.52
CA LYS A 284 -0.92 8.94 23.13
C LYS A 284 0.02 10.06 23.59
N PRO A 285 -0.30 11.35 23.34
CA PRO A 285 0.43 12.44 23.96
C PRO A 285 0.38 12.27 25.48
N SER A 286 1.54 12.38 26.13
CA SER A 286 1.69 12.44 27.58
C SER A 286 1.12 13.73 28.15
#